data_AF-A0A6B0Z1D4-F1
#
_entry.id   AF-A0A6B0Z1D4-F1
#
_cell.length_a   1.000
_cell.length_b   1.000
_cell.length_c   1.000
_cell.angle_alpha   90.00
_cell.angle_beta   90.00
_cell.angle_gamma   90.00
#
_symmetry.space_group_name_H-M   'P 1'
#
loop_
_entity.id
_entity.type
_entity.pdbx_description
1 polymer ?
#
loop_
_entity_poly.entity_id
_entity_poly.type
_entity_poly.pdbx_seq_one_letter_code
_entity_poly.pdbx_strand_id
1 'polypeptide(L)'
;MTHDYPAPTRTLGAEYAERLRRSYLNFRWPLFLLEPDEQTRPCLENGWTPIAAAAHVAYWDNFQLRRMQAALAPHRIEPVPAPVETNDEMAARENRSWDTVLGEADEARQELITFALSLTDEQIEAEYDDRGKRGRVVKRLLEHMPLHVTEHAVDVHRYCFSLDRWGRERLLSFYRRHFNSLLDAITGLTEESCITVPVSGDWTVRDLLAHILAWDEYVLELIKRWPDVSLPDSLLDTGTSGQENGSENDLSHWASGDVDTVNARLQEARAGLSMIEVLDGLATCHRRIANRCGRLSDEAMRTEVEFDVGEKGNVVNLLVSTSAHTADHAAEIYAARVDGRLVPIRLPD
;
A
#
# COMPACT_ATOMS: atom_id res chain seq x y z
N MET A 1 -30.04 -22.87 -20.45
CA MET A 1 -30.57 -21.53 -20.13
C MET A 1 -29.58 -20.89 -19.19
N THR A 2 -28.63 -20.15 -19.73
CA THR A 2 -27.65 -19.39 -18.98
C THR A 2 -28.35 -18.18 -18.38
N HIS A 3 -28.44 -18.13 -17.05
CA HIS A 3 -28.88 -16.93 -16.36
C HIS A 3 -27.74 -15.91 -16.41
N ASP A 4 -27.82 -14.98 -17.37
CA ASP A 4 -27.11 -13.71 -17.29
C ASP A 4 -27.68 -12.95 -16.10
N TYR A 5 -26.97 -12.96 -14.98
CA TYR A 5 -27.17 -11.97 -13.94
C TYR A 5 -26.53 -10.67 -14.45
N PRO A 6 -27.28 -9.57 -14.63
CA PRO A 6 -26.65 -8.28 -14.86
C PRO A 6 -25.74 -7.99 -13.68
N ALA A 7 -24.48 -7.66 -13.95
CA ALA A 7 -23.56 -7.18 -12.93
C ALA A 7 -24.25 -6.02 -12.18
N PRO A 8 -24.20 -5.99 -10.84
CA PRO A 8 -24.84 -4.93 -10.08
C PRO A 8 -24.29 -3.59 -10.57
N THR A 9 -25.18 -2.73 -11.05
CA THR A 9 -24.85 -1.36 -11.44
C THR A 9 -24.27 -0.67 -10.22
N ARG A 10 -22.94 -0.51 -10.16
CA ARG A 10 -22.31 0.25 -9.08
C ARG A 10 -22.75 1.70 -9.21
N THR A 11 -23.26 2.27 -8.12
CA THR A 11 -23.61 3.69 -8.06
C THR A 11 -22.33 4.52 -8.16
N LEU A 12 -22.40 5.69 -8.82
CA LEU A 12 -21.24 6.58 -9.00
C LEU A 12 -20.64 6.99 -7.65
N GLY A 13 -21.49 7.20 -6.64
CA GLY A 13 -21.05 7.52 -5.27
C GLY A 13 -20.12 6.46 -4.68
N ALA A 14 -20.41 5.17 -4.89
CA ALA A 14 -19.57 4.07 -4.42
C ALA A 14 -18.23 4.02 -5.18
N GLU A 15 -18.23 4.29 -6.49
CA GLU A 15 -17.01 4.35 -7.29
C GLU A 15 -16.08 5.48 -6.82
N TYR A 16 -16.61 6.69 -6.64
CA TYR A 16 -15.82 7.82 -6.13
C TYR A 16 -15.33 7.59 -4.71
N ALA A 17 -16.17 7.03 -3.82
CA ALA A 17 -15.77 6.67 -2.47
C ALA A 17 -14.56 5.71 -2.45
N GLU A 18 -14.56 4.71 -3.32
CA GLU A 18 -13.44 3.78 -3.43
C GLU A 18 -12.16 4.45 -3.96
N ARG A 19 -12.29 5.32 -4.97
CA ARG A 19 -11.15 6.11 -5.48
C ARG A 19 -10.55 7.00 -4.40
N LEU A 20 -11.38 7.67 -3.61
CA LEU A 20 -10.97 8.52 -2.49
C LEU A 20 -10.27 7.71 -1.40
N ARG A 21 -10.80 6.51 -1.07
CA ARG A 21 -10.19 5.59 -0.10
C ARG A 21 -8.81 5.14 -0.57
N ARG A 22 -8.72 4.62 -1.80
CA ARG A 22 -7.46 4.10 -2.36
C ARG A 22 -6.39 5.18 -2.45
N SER A 23 -6.72 6.37 -2.94
CA SER A 23 -5.75 7.47 -3.04
C SER A 23 -5.24 7.89 -1.66
N TYR A 24 -6.11 7.95 -0.66
CA TYR A 24 -5.72 8.34 0.69
C TYR A 24 -4.90 7.26 1.39
N LEU A 25 -5.23 5.97 1.24
CA LEU A 25 -4.41 4.88 1.75
C LEU A 25 -2.99 4.93 1.17
N ASN A 26 -2.88 5.20 -0.14
CA ASN A 26 -1.58 5.36 -0.80
C ASN A 26 -0.76 6.53 -0.24
N PHE A 27 -1.41 7.63 0.16
CA PHE A 27 -0.77 8.75 0.83
C PHE A 27 -0.42 8.44 2.30
N ARG A 28 -1.33 7.78 3.00
CA ARG A 28 -1.29 7.55 4.45
C ARG A 28 -0.28 6.49 4.86
N TRP A 29 -0.13 5.46 4.03
CA TRP A 29 0.71 4.30 4.35
C TRP A 29 2.19 4.66 4.55
N PRO A 30 2.87 5.41 3.64
CA PRO A 30 4.28 5.74 3.84
C PRO A 30 4.53 6.62 5.06
N LEU A 31 3.53 7.41 5.49
CA LEU A 31 3.65 8.27 6.68
C LEU A 31 3.84 7.45 7.96
N PHE A 32 3.38 6.19 8.01
CA PHE A 32 3.66 5.30 9.14
C PHE A 32 5.12 4.88 9.24
N LEU A 33 5.88 5.01 8.16
CA LEU A 33 7.29 4.67 8.17
C LEU A 33 8.12 5.74 8.87
N LEU A 34 7.63 6.99 8.98
CA LEU A 34 8.39 8.15 9.43
C LEU A 34 8.72 8.09 10.93
N GLU A 35 9.99 8.31 11.24
CA GLU A 35 10.44 8.51 12.62
C GLU A 35 10.00 9.90 13.12
N PRO A 36 9.86 10.10 14.45
CA PRO A 36 9.34 11.35 15.01
C PRO A 36 10.07 12.63 14.56
N ASP A 37 11.40 12.57 14.35
CA ASP A 37 12.16 13.72 13.86
C ASP A 37 11.91 14.02 12.37
N GLU A 38 11.56 13.01 11.58
CA GLU A 38 11.29 13.14 10.16
C GLU A 38 9.95 13.82 9.89
N GLN A 39 8.96 13.61 10.77
CA GLN A 39 7.59 14.15 10.65
C GLN A 39 7.55 15.67 10.51
N THR A 40 8.46 16.37 11.20
CA THR A 40 8.53 17.85 11.22
C THR A 40 9.72 18.42 10.47
N ARG A 41 10.58 17.59 9.87
CA ARG A 41 11.77 18.04 9.14
C ARG A 41 11.42 18.27 7.66
N PRO A 42 11.88 19.37 7.02
CA PRO A 42 11.63 19.60 5.60
C PRO A 42 12.49 18.62 4.78
N CYS A 43 11.87 17.52 4.35
CA CYS A 43 12.56 16.41 3.67
C CYS A 43 11.87 15.94 2.38
N LEU A 44 10.71 16.51 2.05
CA LEU A 44 10.05 16.30 0.76
C LEU A 44 10.72 17.13 -0.33
N GLU A 45 10.59 16.72 -1.59
CA GLU A 45 11.28 17.38 -2.74
C GLU A 45 10.90 18.85 -2.91
N ASN A 46 9.66 19.20 -2.57
CA ASN A 46 9.13 20.57 -2.56
C ASN A 46 9.57 21.39 -1.33
N GLY A 47 10.42 20.84 -0.46
CA GLY A 47 10.89 21.45 0.77
C GLY A 47 9.88 21.41 1.93
N TRP A 48 8.73 20.76 1.75
CA TRP A 48 7.73 20.61 2.81
C TRP A 48 8.15 19.57 3.85
N THR A 49 7.58 19.71 5.04
CA THR A 49 7.60 18.67 6.06
C THR A 49 6.48 17.66 5.76
N PRO A 50 6.61 16.39 6.17
CA PRO A 50 5.51 15.44 6.09
C PRO A 50 4.24 15.91 6.82
N ILE A 51 4.38 16.57 7.97
CA ILE A 51 3.23 17.11 8.70
C ILE A 51 2.51 18.21 7.91
N ALA A 52 3.24 19.06 7.19
CA ALA A 52 2.66 20.08 6.33
C ALA A 52 1.88 19.46 5.17
N ALA A 53 2.40 18.40 4.55
CA ALA A 53 1.68 17.67 3.49
C ALA A 53 0.37 17.08 4.02
N ALA A 54 0.37 16.45 5.20
CA ALA A 54 -0.85 15.92 5.82
C ALA A 54 -1.87 17.02 6.17
N ALA A 55 -1.41 18.12 6.76
CA ALA A 55 -2.26 19.28 7.07
C ALA A 55 -2.90 19.89 5.82
N HIS A 56 -2.15 19.97 4.73
CA HIS A 56 -2.63 20.47 3.46
C HIS A 56 -3.71 19.55 2.86
N VAL A 57 -3.50 18.23 2.89
CA VAL A 57 -4.51 17.25 2.46
C VAL A 57 -5.79 17.41 3.31
N ALA A 58 -5.67 17.47 4.64
CA ALA A 58 -6.80 17.64 5.54
C ALA A 58 -7.59 18.94 5.25
N TYR A 59 -6.88 20.06 5.04
CA TYR A 59 -7.49 21.34 4.72
C TYR A 59 -8.30 21.27 3.42
N TRP A 60 -7.71 20.74 2.34
CA TRP A 60 -8.36 20.70 1.04
C TRP A 60 -9.53 19.70 0.98
N ASP A 61 -9.44 18.57 1.68
CA ASP A 61 -10.57 17.65 1.83
C ASP A 61 -11.76 18.34 2.49
N ASN A 62 -11.53 18.96 3.66
CA ASN A 62 -12.56 19.68 4.40
C ASN A 62 -13.14 20.86 3.62
N PHE A 63 -12.30 21.58 2.88
CA PHE A 63 -12.73 22.74 2.11
C PHE A 63 -13.60 22.34 0.91
N GLN A 64 -13.16 21.36 0.13
CA GLN A 64 -13.88 20.92 -1.07
C GLN A 64 -15.16 20.16 -0.69
N LEU A 65 -15.17 19.42 0.43
CA LEU A 65 -16.39 18.87 1.01
C LEU A 65 -17.42 19.96 1.31
N ARG A 66 -17.04 21.00 2.05
CA ARG A 66 -17.94 22.12 2.36
C ARG A 66 -18.44 22.84 1.11
N ARG A 67 -17.61 22.93 0.06
CA ARG A 67 -17.99 23.55 -1.21
C ARG A 67 -19.03 22.71 -1.95
N MET A 68 -18.87 21.39 -2.00
CA MET A 68 -19.88 20.49 -2.58
C MET A 68 -21.19 20.51 -1.79
N GLN A 69 -21.11 20.53 -0.45
CA GLN A 69 -22.30 20.66 0.40
C GLN A 69 -23.04 21.99 0.19
N ALA A 70 -22.32 23.10 0.02
CA ALA A 70 -22.93 24.39 -0.27
C ALA A 70 -23.62 24.41 -1.64
N ALA A 71 -23.02 23.79 -2.66
CA ALA A 71 -23.62 23.64 -3.98
C ALA A 71 -24.95 22.85 -3.95
N LEU A 72 -25.03 21.80 -3.14
CA LEU A 72 -26.24 20.99 -2.96
C LEU A 72 -27.31 21.68 -2.10
N ALA A 73 -26.92 22.62 -1.23
CA ALA A 73 -27.79 23.33 -0.31
C ALA A 73 -27.61 24.85 -0.48
N PRO A 74 -28.26 25.48 -1.48
CA PRO A 74 -28.00 26.87 -1.91
C PRO A 74 -28.30 27.96 -0.86
N HIS A 75 -28.86 27.59 0.31
CA HIS A 75 -29.03 28.49 1.45
C HIS A 75 -27.86 28.43 2.46
N ARG A 76 -26.88 27.55 2.26
CA ARG A 76 -25.63 27.54 3.05
C ARG A 76 -24.67 28.59 2.52
N ILE A 77 -23.97 29.24 3.44
CA ILE A 77 -22.89 30.17 3.10
C ILE A 77 -21.78 29.38 2.41
N GLU A 78 -21.39 29.80 1.20
CA GLU A 78 -20.26 29.21 0.50
C GLU A 78 -18.98 29.33 1.35
N PRO A 79 -18.16 28.27 1.44
CA PRO A 79 -16.88 28.37 2.12
C PRO A 79 -15.96 29.29 1.34
N VAL A 80 -15.54 30.37 2.00
CA VAL A 80 -14.43 31.21 1.55
C VAL A 80 -13.14 30.51 1.98
N PRO A 81 -12.15 30.30 1.09
CA PRO A 81 -10.87 29.77 1.52
C PRO A 81 -10.29 30.71 2.56
N ALA A 82 -9.58 30.16 3.56
CA ALA A 82 -8.82 31.01 4.46
C ALA A 82 -7.89 31.91 3.61
N PRO A 83 -7.65 33.17 4.02
CA PRO A 83 -6.69 34.05 3.37
C PRO A 83 -5.27 33.53 3.65
N VAL A 84 -4.91 32.46 2.95
CA VAL A 84 -3.54 31.99 2.74
C VAL A 84 -3.22 32.30 1.29
N GLU A 85 -2.14 33.02 1.03
CA GLU A 85 -1.82 33.50 -0.31
C GLU A 85 -1.32 32.34 -1.20
N THR A 86 -0.76 31.27 -0.60
CA THR A 86 -0.38 30.02 -1.31
C THR A 86 -0.41 28.77 -0.41
N ASN A 87 -0.31 27.59 -1.04
CA ASN A 87 -0.12 26.30 -0.35
C ASN A 87 1.17 26.29 0.50
N ASP A 88 2.24 26.93 0.01
CA ASP A 88 3.53 26.99 0.70
C ASP A 88 3.45 27.77 2.02
N GLU A 89 2.62 28.80 2.08
CA GLU A 89 2.40 29.56 3.32
C GLU A 89 1.68 28.74 4.38
N MET A 90 0.73 27.89 3.97
CA MET A 90 0.05 26.96 4.88
C MET A 90 1.04 25.92 5.41
N ALA A 91 1.86 25.34 4.52
CA ALA A 91 2.90 24.38 4.89
C ALA A 91 3.93 24.97 5.86
N ALA A 92 4.41 26.19 5.59
CA ALA A 92 5.44 26.85 6.40
C ALA A 92 4.96 27.26 7.81
N ARG A 93 3.64 27.33 8.04
CA ARG A 93 3.06 27.75 9.32
C ARG A 93 2.60 26.59 10.19
N GLU A 94 2.71 25.34 9.72
CA GLU A 94 2.24 24.19 10.48
C GLU A 94 3.06 24.01 11.76
N ASN A 95 2.36 24.04 12.90
CA ASN A 95 2.95 24.00 14.23
C ASN A 95 2.19 23.08 15.19
N ARG A 96 1.15 22.40 14.71
CA ARG A 96 0.35 21.44 15.47
C ARG A 96 1.13 20.13 15.62
N SER A 97 0.63 19.26 16.50
CA SER A 97 1.25 17.94 16.71
C SER A 97 0.96 17.00 15.54
N TRP A 98 1.87 16.06 15.29
CA TRP A 98 1.72 15.02 14.27
C TRP A 98 0.40 14.25 14.41
N ASP A 99 0.10 13.79 15.62
CA ASP A 99 -1.11 13.01 15.90
C ASP A 99 -2.39 13.81 15.65
N THR A 100 -2.38 15.12 16.00
CA THR A 100 -3.50 16.01 15.70
C THR A 100 -3.72 16.15 14.20
N VAL A 101 -2.65 16.42 13.44
CA VAL A 101 -2.74 16.66 12.00
C VAL A 101 -3.15 15.40 11.25
N LEU A 102 -2.59 14.24 11.60
CA LEU A 102 -2.98 12.97 11.01
C LEU A 102 -4.44 12.60 11.36
N GLY A 103 -4.85 12.80 12.61
CA GLY A 103 -6.23 12.58 13.03
C GLY A 103 -7.21 13.43 12.22
N GLU A 104 -6.93 14.72 12.06
CA GLU A 104 -7.75 15.62 11.22
C GLU A 104 -7.76 15.21 9.75
N ALA A 105 -6.64 14.72 9.19
CA ALA A 105 -6.58 14.22 7.82
C ALA A 105 -7.42 12.95 7.64
N ASP A 106 -7.32 12.01 8.59
CA ASP A 106 -8.08 10.76 8.62
C ASP A 106 -9.59 11.06 8.71
N GLU A 107 -9.99 11.98 9.60
CA GLU A 107 -11.37 12.44 9.75
C GLU A 107 -11.89 13.15 8.48
N ALA A 108 -11.14 14.12 7.95
CA ALA A 108 -11.54 14.87 6.75
C ALA A 108 -11.78 13.96 5.55
N ARG A 109 -10.89 12.98 5.35
CA ARG A 109 -11.05 11.99 4.29
C ARG A 109 -12.28 11.11 4.52
N GLN A 110 -12.48 10.63 5.75
CA GLN A 110 -13.60 9.75 6.07
C GLN A 110 -14.94 10.48 5.89
N GLU A 111 -15.03 11.76 6.24
CA GLU A 111 -16.21 12.58 5.97
C GLU A 111 -16.47 12.73 4.47
N LEU A 112 -15.42 12.97 3.67
CA LEU A 112 -15.54 13.09 2.22
C LEU A 112 -15.98 11.77 1.56
N ILE A 113 -15.47 10.62 2.02
CA ILE A 113 -15.91 9.29 1.59
C ILE A 113 -17.38 9.07 1.95
N THR A 114 -17.75 9.37 3.19
CA THR A 114 -19.13 9.21 3.68
C THR A 114 -20.10 10.09 2.88
N PHE A 115 -19.68 11.32 2.58
CA PHE A 115 -20.43 12.22 1.70
C PHE A 115 -20.62 11.63 0.30
N ALA A 116 -19.56 11.14 -0.34
CA ALA A 116 -19.66 10.50 -1.66
C ALA A 116 -20.64 9.32 -1.68
N LEU A 117 -20.62 8.48 -0.64
CA LEU A 117 -21.56 7.35 -0.48
C LEU A 117 -23.02 7.79 -0.28
N SER A 118 -23.25 9.00 0.24
CA SER A 118 -24.60 9.52 0.48
C SER A 118 -25.26 10.15 -0.75
N LEU A 119 -24.49 10.37 -1.83
CA LEU A 119 -24.98 11.01 -3.04
C LEU A 119 -25.69 10.03 -3.97
N THR A 120 -26.76 10.50 -4.59
CA THR A 120 -27.37 9.87 -5.76
C THR A 120 -26.59 10.20 -7.03
N ASP A 121 -26.71 9.35 -8.06
CA ASP A 121 -26.08 9.59 -9.36
C ASP A 121 -26.59 10.90 -9.99
N GLU A 122 -27.87 11.25 -9.77
CA GLU A 122 -28.45 12.52 -10.20
C GLU A 122 -27.78 13.71 -9.51
N GLN A 123 -27.51 13.63 -8.20
CA GLN A 123 -26.82 14.69 -7.47
C GLN A 123 -25.36 14.87 -7.92
N ILE A 124 -24.72 13.79 -8.36
CA ILE A 124 -23.34 13.86 -8.87
C ILE A 124 -23.32 14.52 -10.25
N GLU A 125 -24.22 14.11 -11.15
CA GLU A 125 -24.24 14.58 -12.54
C GLU A 125 -24.90 15.96 -12.74
N ALA A 126 -25.64 16.44 -11.75
CA ALA A 126 -26.33 17.73 -11.82
C ALA A 126 -25.37 18.93 -11.87
N GLU A 127 -25.88 20.02 -12.45
CA GLU A 127 -25.20 21.31 -12.45
C GLU A 127 -25.67 22.20 -11.30
N TYR A 128 -24.71 22.75 -10.57
CA TYR A 128 -24.92 23.68 -9.48
C TYR A 128 -24.21 24.99 -9.75
N ASP A 129 -24.66 26.06 -9.10
CA ASP A 129 -23.86 27.28 -9.02
C ASP A 129 -22.71 27.06 -8.04
N ASP A 130 -21.53 27.50 -8.43
CA ASP A 130 -20.31 27.44 -7.64
C ASP A 130 -19.55 28.73 -7.91
N ARG A 131 -19.65 29.69 -6.98
CA ARG A 131 -19.03 31.02 -7.10
C ARG A 131 -19.44 31.77 -8.37
N GLY A 132 -20.73 31.74 -8.70
CA GLY A 132 -21.28 32.41 -9.88
C GLY A 132 -20.95 31.72 -11.21
N LYS A 133 -20.45 30.49 -11.17
CA LYS A 133 -20.26 29.65 -12.35
C LYS A 133 -21.09 28.38 -12.21
N ARG A 134 -22.00 28.18 -13.17
CA ARG A 134 -22.79 26.96 -13.27
C ARG A 134 -21.97 25.81 -13.86
N GLY A 135 -22.00 24.63 -13.23
CA GLY A 135 -21.39 23.43 -13.77
C GLY A 135 -21.49 22.22 -12.82
N ARG A 136 -20.90 21.08 -13.22
CA ARG A 136 -20.89 19.83 -12.44
C ARG A 136 -19.83 19.86 -11.33
N VAL A 137 -19.96 20.80 -10.41
CA VAL A 137 -18.98 21.02 -9.32
C VAL A 137 -18.77 19.78 -8.47
N VAL A 138 -19.84 19.05 -8.13
CA VAL A 138 -19.78 17.83 -7.31
C VAL A 138 -18.95 16.76 -8.01
N LYS A 139 -19.33 16.38 -9.24
CA LYS A 139 -18.58 15.43 -10.07
C LYS A 139 -17.11 15.83 -10.25
N ARG A 140 -16.87 17.06 -10.70
CA ARG A 140 -15.51 17.58 -10.96
C ARG A 140 -14.63 17.48 -9.70
N LEU A 141 -15.17 17.80 -8.53
CA LEU A 141 -14.41 17.73 -7.27
C LEU A 141 -14.18 16.29 -6.83
N LEU A 142 -15.18 15.41 -6.92
CA LEU A 142 -15.00 13.97 -6.64
C LEU A 142 -13.97 13.31 -7.59
N GLU A 143 -13.86 13.78 -8.83
CA GLU A 143 -12.82 13.35 -9.77
C GLU A 143 -11.43 13.89 -9.41
N HIS A 144 -11.36 15.13 -8.95
CA HIS A 144 -10.10 15.84 -8.67
C HIS A 144 -9.46 15.43 -7.33
N MET A 145 -10.25 15.22 -6.28
CA MET A 145 -9.70 14.99 -4.92
C MET A 145 -8.79 13.75 -4.81
N PRO A 146 -9.09 12.60 -5.46
CA PRO A 146 -8.16 11.48 -5.48
C PRO A 146 -6.83 11.81 -6.18
N LEU A 147 -6.87 12.60 -7.25
CA LEU A 147 -5.68 12.99 -8.01
C LEU A 147 -4.79 13.91 -7.19
N HIS A 148 -5.39 14.91 -6.53
CA HIS A 148 -4.70 15.84 -5.65
C HIS A 148 -3.93 15.13 -4.54
N VAL A 149 -4.54 14.16 -3.84
CA VAL A 149 -3.82 13.40 -2.81
C VAL A 149 -2.76 12.48 -3.40
N THR A 150 -2.97 11.95 -4.60
CA THR A 150 -1.95 11.16 -5.30
C THR A 150 -0.69 12.01 -5.58
N GLU A 151 -0.83 13.29 -5.90
CA GLU A 151 0.32 14.19 -6.07
C GLU A 151 1.16 14.28 -4.79
N HIS A 152 0.53 14.47 -3.63
CA HIS A 152 1.25 14.51 -2.34
C HIS A 152 1.78 13.14 -1.92
N ALA A 153 1.08 12.05 -2.29
CA ALA A 153 1.56 10.70 -2.04
C ALA A 153 2.90 10.47 -2.74
N VAL A 154 3.05 10.92 -4.00
CA VAL A 154 4.30 10.79 -4.74
C VAL A 154 5.48 11.40 -3.99
N ASP A 155 5.33 12.59 -3.42
CA ASP A 155 6.41 13.26 -2.69
C ASP A 155 6.83 12.47 -1.44
N VAL A 156 5.85 12.00 -0.67
CA VAL A 156 6.11 11.20 0.54
C VAL A 156 6.71 9.84 0.17
N HIS A 157 6.23 9.21 -0.90
CA HIS A 157 6.76 7.94 -1.42
C HIS A 157 8.22 8.11 -1.84
N ARG A 158 8.54 9.12 -2.65
CA ARG A 158 9.93 9.38 -3.08
C ARG A 158 10.87 9.51 -1.89
N TYR A 159 10.47 10.23 -0.85
CA TYR A 159 11.27 10.30 0.38
C TYR A 159 11.36 8.94 1.09
N CYS A 160 10.21 8.33 1.42
CA CYS A 160 10.14 7.12 2.25
C CYS A 160 10.78 5.89 1.61
N PHE A 161 10.90 5.86 0.28
CA PHE A 161 11.48 4.77 -0.49
C PHE A 161 12.79 5.17 -1.19
N SER A 162 13.51 6.15 -0.65
CA SER A 162 14.84 6.55 -1.16
C SER A 162 15.98 6.08 -0.27
N LEU A 163 17.15 5.91 -0.87
CA LEU A 163 18.40 5.79 -0.12
C LEU A 163 18.76 7.06 0.66
N ASP A 164 18.19 8.21 0.30
CA ASP A 164 18.48 9.49 0.97
C ASP A 164 17.87 9.52 2.37
N ARG A 165 16.72 8.87 2.56
CA ARG A 165 16.12 8.64 3.87
C ARG A 165 16.87 7.57 4.67
N TRP A 166 16.95 6.37 4.11
CA TRP A 166 17.38 5.22 4.89
C TRP A 166 18.91 5.19 5.05
N GLY A 167 19.64 5.49 3.99
CA GLY A 167 20.99 4.95 3.83
C GLY A 167 20.98 3.41 3.83
N ARG A 168 22.04 2.82 3.31
CA ARG A 168 22.12 1.36 3.13
C ARG A 168 22.01 0.58 4.44
N GLU A 169 22.72 1.03 5.48
CA GLU A 169 22.76 0.31 6.75
C GLU A 169 21.42 0.33 7.49
N ARG A 170 20.71 1.47 7.52
CA ARG A 170 19.40 1.52 8.17
C ARG A 170 18.35 0.75 7.37
N LEU A 171 18.41 0.77 6.03
CA LEU A 171 17.52 -0.04 5.20
C LEU A 171 17.68 -1.54 5.49
N LEU A 172 18.92 -2.04 5.53
CA LEU A 172 19.17 -3.45 5.85
C LEU A 172 18.83 -3.78 7.31
N SER A 173 18.99 -2.83 8.23
CA SER A 173 18.57 -2.99 9.62
C SER A 173 17.04 -3.07 9.74
N PHE A 174 16.32 -2.23 9.01
CA PHE A 174 14.87 -2.23 8.91
C PHE A 174 14.36 -3.59 8.38
N TYR A 175 14.90 -4.04 7.25
CA TYR A 175 14.58 -5.35 6.66
C TYR A 175 14.76 -6.50 7.67
N ARG A 176 15.93 -6.55 8.35
CA ARG A 176 16.22 -7.57 9.37
C ARG A 176 15.29 -7.51 10.57
N ARG A 177 14.89 -6.30 11.00
CA ARG A 177 13.98 -6.11 12.14
C ARG A 177 12.62 -6.74 11.87
N HIS A 178 12.08 -6.58 10.66
CA HIS A 178 10.79 -7.15 10.30
C HIS A 178 10.84 -8.67 10.20
N PHE A 179 11.93 -9.22 9.65
CA PHE A 179 12.16 -10.67 9.70
C PHE A 179 12.24 -11.21 11.13
N ASN A 180 12.97 -10.52 12.03
CA ASN A 180 13.02 -10.92 13.44
C ASN A 180 11.65 -10.81 14.12
N SER A 181 10.85 -9.80 13.77
CA SER A 181 9.50 -9.63 14.32
C SER A 181 8.57 -10.78 13.92
N LEU A 182 8.72 -11.32 12.70
CA LEU A 182 8.03 -12.53 12.26
C LEU A 182 8.47 -13.76 13.08
N LEU A 183 9.76 -13.94 13.32
CA LEU A 183 10.26 -15.04 14.15
C LEU A 183 9.81 -14.92 15.61
N ASP A 184 9.76 -13.71 16.14
CA ASP A 184 9.22 -13.44 17.48
C ASP A 184 7.71 -13.77 17.53
N ALA A 185 6.96 -13.47 16.47
CA ALA A 185 5.52 -13.74 16.39
C ALA A 185 5.18 -15.22 16.53
N ILE A 186 6.07 -16.12 16.11
CA ILE A 186 5.89 -17.58 16.24
C ILE A 186 6.55 -18.17 17.49
N THR A 187 7.31 -17.38 18.24
CA THR A 187 8.02 -17.86 19.43
C THR A 187 7.05 -18.32 20.52
N GLY A 188 7.30 -19.52 21.06
CA GLY A 188 6.49 -20.14 22.10
C GLY A 188 5.24 -20.88 21.61
N LEU A 189 4.97 -20.88 20.31
CA LEU A 189 3.92 -21.71 19.71
C LEU A 189 4.39 -23.15 19.55
N THR A 190 3.46 -24.11 19.62
CA THR A 190 3.77 -25.52 19.31
C THR A 190 3.66 -25.74 17.81
N GLU A 191 4.47 -26.64 17.27
CA GLU A 191 4.38 -27.02 15.85
C GLU A 191 2.96 -27.49 15.48
N GLU A 192 2.33 -28.29 16.33
CA GLU A 192 0.93 -28.72 16.16
C GLU A 192 -0.02 -27.52 15.97
N SER A 193 0.09 -26.48 16.79
CA SER A 193 -0.76 -25.30 16.65
C SER A 193 -0.48 -24.55 15.35
N CYS A 194 0.79 -24.44 14.95
CA CYS A 194 1.19 -23.71 13.75
C CYS A 194 0.74 -24.37 12.44
N ILE A 195 0.41 -25.66 12.45
CA ILE A 195 -0.04 -26.42 11.27
C ILE A 195 -1.53 -26.76 11.30
N THR A 196 -2.24 -26.49 12.40
CA THR A 196 -3.67 -26.85 12.54
C THR A 196 -4.60 -25.68 12.83
N VAL A 197 -4.09 -24.58 13.39
CA VAL A 197 -4.93 -23.44 13.77
C VAL A 197 -4.89 -22.39 12.65
N PRO A 198 -6.04 -22.05 12.04
CA PRO A 198 -6.11 -20.97 11.06
C PRO A 198 -5.90 -19.61 11.72
N VAL A 199 -5.11 -18.77 11.06
CA VAL A 199 -4.70 -17.43 11.51
C VAL A 199 -5.18 -16.35 10.55
N SER A 200 -5.17 -16.61 9.23
CA SER A 200 -5.68 -15.67 8.22
C SER A 200 -6.54 -16.43 7.22
N GLY A 201 -7.86 -16.21 7.25
CA GLY A 201 -8.81 -17.07 6.55
C GLY A 201 -8.63 -18.54 6.96
N ASP A 202 -8.38 -19.41 5.97
CA ASP A 202 -8.10 -20.83 6.20
C ASP A 202 -6.60 -21.13 6.38
N TRP A 203 -5.72 -20.13 6.30
CA TRP A 203 -4.28 -20.35 6.33
C TRP A 203 -3.75 -20.46 7.76
N THR A 204 -2.94 -21.47 7.99
CA THR A 204 -2.22 -21.67 9.25
C THR A 204 -0.95 -20.82 9.30
N VAL A 205 -0.28 -20.76 10.46
CA VAL A 205 1.04 -20.09 10.56
C VAL A 205 2.03 -20.69 9.56
N ARG A 206 2.05 -22.01 9.41
CA ARG A 206 2.94 -22.69 8.47
C ARG A 206 2.65 -22.28 7.03
N ASP A 207 1.38 -22.09 6.65
CA ASP A 207 1.00 -21.65 5.31
C ASP A 207 1.42 -20.20 5.04
N LEU A 208 1.22 -19.31 6.02
CA LEU A 208 1.72 -17.92 5.94
C LEU A 208 3.24 -17.87 5.80
N LEU A 209 3.99 -18.68 6.55
CA LEU A 209 5.44 -18.76 6.43
C LEU A 209 5.89 -19.30 5.06
N ALA A 210 5.19 -20.30 4.52
CA ALA A 210 5.48 -20.85 3.19
C ALA A 210 5.17 -19.83 2.08
N HIS A 211 4.11 -19.05 2.24
CA HIS A 211 3.77 -17.92 1.37
C HIS A 211 4.85 -16.83 1.39
N ILE A 212 5.28 -16.40 2.59
CA ILE A 212 6.37 -15.41 2.73
C ILE A 212 7.66 -15.95 2.08
N LEU A 213 8.00 -17.22 2.30
CA LEU A 213 9.17 -17.85 1.68
C LEU A 213 9.11 -17.76 0.17
N ALA A 214 7.93 -18.01 -0.42
CA ALA A 214 7.75 -17.91 -1.86
C ALA A 214 8.09 -16.50 -2.34
N TRP A 215 7.47 -15.47 -1.78
CA TRP A 215 7.73 -14.10 -2.19
C TRP A 215 9.17 -13.65 -1.92
N ASP A 216 9.81 -14.11 -0.85
CA ASP A 216 11.24 -13.87 -0.59
C ASP A 216 12.12 -14.50 -1.68
N GLU A 217 11.82 -15.72 -2.13
CA GLU A 217 12.56 -16.36 -3.23
C GLU A 217 12.43 -15.57 -4.53
N TYR A 218 11.24 -15.05 -4.85
CA TYR A 218 11.05 -14.14 -5.98
C TYR A 218 11.89 -12.87 -5.85
N VAL A 219 11.86 -12.22 -4.68
CA VAL A 219 12.67 -11.03 -4.36
C VAL A 219 14.16 -11.31 -4.53
N LEU A 220 14.63 -12.47 -4.06
CA LEU A 220 16.01 -12.89 -4.24
C LEU A 220 16.38 -13.05 -5.72
N GLU A 221 15.48 -13.63 -6.53
CA GLU A 221 15.67 -13.76 -7.97
C GLU A 221 15.73 -12.39 -8.67
N LEU A 222 14.89 -11.42 -8.29
CA LEU A 222 14.98 -10.05 -8.79
C LEU A 222 16.33 -9.40 -8.44
N ILE A 223 16.73 -9.48 -7.17
CA ILE A 223 17.97 -8.84 -6.67
C ILE A 223 19.22 -9.44 -7.31
N LYS A 224 19.23 -10.73 -7.64
CA LYS A 224 20.34 -11.38 -8.37
C LYS A 224 20.56 -10.78 -9.76
N ARG A 225 19.50 -10.26 -10.39
CA ARG A 225 19.50 -9.72 -11.75
C ARG A 225 19.62 -8.19 -11.77
N TRP A 226 19.45 -7.52 -10.63
CA TRP A 226 19.42 -6.06 -10.56
C TRP A 226 20.75 -5.39 -10.95
N PRO A 227 20.74 -4.30 -11.75
CA PRO A 227 19.59 -3.60 -12.35
C PRO A 227 19.14 -4.14 -13.73
N ASP A 228 19.79 -5.18 -14.23
CA ASP A 228 19.52 -5.77 -15.55
C ASP A 228 18.36 -6.79 -15.48
N VAL A 229 17.22 -6.38 -14.91
CA VAL A 229 16.00 -7.18 -14.85
C VAL A 229 15.35 -7.18 -16.23
N SER A 230 15.55 -8.25 -16.99
CA SER A 230 14.82 -8.47 -18.25
C SER A 230 13.52 -9.23 -17.97
N LEU A 231 12.37 -8.58 -18.17
CA LEU A 231 11.09 -9.27 -18.17
C LEU A 231 10.97 -10.13 -19.45
N PRO A 232 10.55 -11.40 -19.35
CA PRO A 232 10.24 -12.20 -20.53
C PRO A 232 9.05 -11.60 -21.30
N ASP A 233 9.10 -11.65 -22.64
CA ASP A 233 8.00 -11.19 -23.52
C ASP A 233 6.64 -11.84 -23.19
N SER A 234 6.64 -13.04 -22.57
CA SER A 234 5.44 -13.77 -22.16
C SER A 234 4.65 -13.14 -21.02
N LEU A 235 5.22 -12.21 -20.25
CA LEU A 235 4.50 -11.43 -19.24
C LEU A 235 3.72 -10.25 -19.82
N LEU A 236 4.07 -9.82 -21.04
CA LEU A 236 3.42 -8.69 -21.73
C LEU A 236 2.24 -9.11 -22.60
N ASP A 237 2.08 -10.41 -22.86
CA ASP A 237 1.01 -10.95 -23.70
C ASP A 237 -0.08 -11.62 -22.85
N THR A 238 -1.20 -10.93 -22.66
CA THR A 238 -2.41 -11.48 -22.02
C THR A 238 -3.15 -12.51 -22.91
N GLY A 239 -2.53 -12.98 -24.00
CA GLY A 239 -3.14 -13.84 -25.00
C GLY A 239 -2.40 -15.15 -25.24
N THR A 240 -2.92 -16.24 -24.66
CA THR A 240 -2.91 -17.61 -25.20
C THR A 240 -1.68 -18.06 -26.03
N SER A 241 -0.67 -18.64 -25.41
CA SER A 241 -0.04 -19.86 -25.97
C SER A 241 0.69 -20.65 -24.89
N GLY A 242 0.19 -21.85 -24.63
CA GLY A 242 0.86 -22.83 -23.78
C GLY A 242 2.09 -23.38 -24.50
N GLN A 243 3.27 -23.12 -23.93
CA GLN A 243 4.40 -23.99 -24.11
C GLN A 243 5.31 -23.94 -22.87
N GLU A 244 5.13 -24.93 -22.00
CA GLU A 244 5.97 -25.17 -20.82
C GLU A 244 7.37 -25.61 -21.27
N ASN A 245 8.23 -24.64 -21.55
CA ASN A 245 9.67 -24.83 -21.59
C ASN A 245 10.29 -23.73 -20.71
N GLY A 246 10.03 -23.82 -19.40
CA GLY A 246 10.56 -22.90 -18.41
C GLY A 246 12.09 -22.95 -18.39
N SER A 247 12.72 -21.92 -18.94
CA SER A 247 14.11 -21.60 -18.67
C SER A 247 14.24 -21.27 -17.18
N GLU A 248 15.34 -21.67 -16.51
CA GLU A 248 15.68 -21.21 -15.15
C GLU A 248 15.71 -19.67 -15.01
N ASN A 249 15.65 -18.94 -16.13
CA ASN A 249 15.57 -17.49 -16.20
C ASN A 249 14.15 -16.92 -16.32
N ASP A 250 13.10 -17.73 -16.25
CA ASP A 250 11.73 -17.27 -16.44
C ASP A 250 11.05 -16.88 -15.11
N LEU A 251 10.90 -15.58 -14.88
CA LEU A 251 10.16 -15.04 -13.72
C LEU A 251 8.64 -15.12 -13.86
N SER A 252 8.12 -15.53 -15.03
CA SER A 252 6.68 -15.49 -15.31
C SER A 252 5.83 -16.40 -14.41
N HIS A 253 6.40 -17.45 -13.85
CA HIS A 253 5.72 -18.33 -12.90
C HIS A 253 5.47 -17.69 -11.52
N TRP A 254 6.04 -16.53 -11.25
CA TRP A 254 5.78 -15.73 -10.05
C TRP A 254 4.69 -14.68 -10.26
N ALA A 255 4.54 -14.18 -11.50
CA ALA A 255 3.73 -13.00 -11.79
C ALA A 255 2.55 -13.25 -12.76
N SER A 256 2.45 -14.44 -13.38
CA SER A 256 1.35 -14.76 -14.28
C SER A 256 0.07 -15.11 -13.53
N GLY A 257 -0.95 -14.25 -13.66
CA GLY A 257 -2.31 -14.47 -13.15
C GLY A 257 -2.78 -13.38 -12.20
N ASP A 258 -4.01 -13.51 -11.70
CA ASP A 258 -4.45 -12.73 -10.54
C ASP A 258 -3.73 -13.21 -9.27
N VAL A 259 -3.65 -12.32 -8.27
CA VAL A 259 -2.89 -12.55 -7.03
C VAL A 259 -3.35 -13.80 -6.29
N ASP A 260 -4.64 -14.11 -6.29
CA ASP A 260 -5.17 -15.29 -5.59
C ASP A 260 -4.74 -16.59 -6.29
N THR A 261 -4.80 -16.62 -7.62
CA THR A 261 -4.31 -17.74 -8.43
C THR A 261 -2.80 -17.95 -8.25
N VAL A 262 -2.01 -16.86 -8.23
CA VAL A 262 -0.57 -16.92 -7.98
C VAL A 262 -0.30 -17.48 -6.58
N ASN A 263 -0.96 -16.94 -5.55
CA ASN A 263 -0.78 -17.37 -4.17
C ASN A 263 -1.13 -18.85 -3.98
N ALA A 264 -2.25 -19.32 -4.54
CA ALA A 264 -2.64 -20.73 -4.49
C ALA A 264 -1.59 -21.65 -5.15
N ARG A 265 -1.04 -21.26 -6.31
CA ARG A 265 0.04 -21.99 -7.00
C ARG A 265 1.31 -22.05 -6.15
N LEU A 266 1.71 -20.93 -5.56
CA LEU A 266 2.92 -20.85 -4.73
C LEU A 266 2.78 -21.65 -3.43
N GLN A 267 1.59 -21.68 -2.85
CA GLN A 267 1.26 -22.50 -1.69
C GLN A 267 1.33 -24.00 -2.03
N GLU A 268 0.67 -24.43 -3.11
CA GLU A 268 0.64 -25.82 -3.56
C GLU A 268 2.06 -26.34 -3.83
N ALA A 269 2.90 -25.55 -4.50
CA ALA A 269 4.31 -25.91 -4.78
C ALA A 269 5.14 -26.16 -3.51
N ARG A 270 4.69 -25.64 -2.36
CA ARG A 270 5.34 -25.78 -1.06
C ARG A 270 4.57 -26.68 -0.10
N ALA A 271 3.43 -27.25 -0.48
CA ALA A 271 2.56 -28.02 0.43
C ALA A 271 3.28 -29.19 1.13
N GLY A 272 4.29 -29.79 0.47
CA GLY A 272 5.09 -30.89 1.02
C GLY A 272 6.17 -30.50 2.03
N LEU A 273 6.49 -29.22 2.21
CA LEU A 273 7.55 -28.78 3.13
C LEU A 273 7.10 -28.87 4.59
N SER A 274 7.95 -29.43 5.45
CA SER A 274 7.78 -29.36 6.90
C SER A 274 7.97 -27.93 7.44
N MET A 275 7.53 -27.68 8.67
CA MET A 275 7.75 -26.39 9.34
C MET A 275 9.24 -26.02 9.40
N ILE A 276 10.11 -26.99 9.68
CA ILE A 276 11.56 -26.77 9.77
C ILE A 276 12.15 -26.39 8.41
N GLU A 277 11.73 -27.05 7.33
CA GLU A 277 12.19 -26.73 5.97
C GLU A 277 11.77 -25.33 5.53
N VAL A 278 10.54 -24.92 5.86
CA VAL A 278 10.05 -23.56 5.59
C VAL A 278 10.88 -22.52 6.36
N LEU A 279 11.14 -22.75 7.65
CA LEU A 279 11.93 -21.83 8.48
C LEU A 279 13.40 -21.73 8.04
N ASP A 280 14.03 -22.86 7.69
CA ASP A 280 15.40 -22.85 7.16
C ASP A 280 15.47 -22.14 5.80
N GLY A 281 14.47 -22.37 4.94
CA GLY A 281 14.28 -21.66 3.68
C GLY A 281 14.22 -20.15 3.89
N LEU A 282 13.35 -19.69 4.79
CA LEU A 282 13.20 -18.28 5.15
C LEU A 282 14.51 -17.66 5.64
N ALA A 283 15.15 -18.28 6.63
CA ALA A 283 16.40 -17.80 7.19
C ALA A 283 17.54 -17.76 6.15
N THR A 284 17.55 -18.73 5.22
CA THR A 284 18.52 -18.78 4.13
C THR A 284 18.25 -17.73 3.07
N CYS A 285 17.01 -17.57 2.64
CA CYS A 285 16.62 -16.58 1.65
C CYS A 285 16.89 -15.15 2.16
N HIS A 286 16.42 -14.85 3.37
CA HIS A 286 16.62 -13.55 4.01
C HIS A 286 18.11 -13.17 4.13
N ARG A 287 18.99 -14.10 4.54
CA ARG A 287 20.46 -13.85 4.57
C ARG A 287 21.04 -13.59 3.19
N ARG A 288 20.58 -14.32 2.16
CA ARG A 288 21.04 -14.14 0.77
C ARG A 288 20.62 -12.79 0.21
N ILE A 289 19.37 -12.38 0.44
CA ILE A 289 18.84 -11.06 0.06
C ILE A 289 19.71 -9.96 0.71
N ALA A 290 19.86 -9.99 2.03
CA ALA A 290 20.64 -8.99 2.74
C ALA A 290 22.12 -8.95 2.29
N ASN A 291 22.73 -10.11 2.02
CA ASN A 291 24.10 -10.18 1.51
C ASN A 291 24.22 -9.57 0.10
N ARG A 292 23.28 -9.89 -0.80
CA ARG A 292 23.28 -9.37 -2.17
C ARG A 292 23.04 -7.87 -2.19
N CYS A 293 22.05 -7.37 -1.48
CA CYS A 293 21.82 -5.93 -1.33
C CYS A 293 23.03 -5.22 -0.73
N GLY A 294 23.72 -5.83 0.26
CA GLY A 294 24.96 -5.28 0.82
C GLY A 294 26.11 -5.13 -0.19
N ARG A 295 26.05 -5.81 -1.35
CA ARG A 295 27.09 -5.79 -2.39
C ARG A 295 26.74 -4.95 -3.62
N LEU A 296 25.49 -4.54 -3.79
CA LEU A 296 25.08 -3.65 -4.89
C LEU A 296 25.72 -2.27 -4.73
N SER A 297 26.00 -1.56 -5.82
CA SER A 297 26.38 -0.14 -5.72
C SER A 297 25.17 0.71 -5.29
N ASP A 298 25.44 1.91 -4.80
CA ASP A 298 24.40 2.90 -4.47
C ASP A 298 23.61 3.34 -5.70
N GLU A 299 24.28 3.39 -6.85
CA GLU A 299 23.67 3.63 -8.15
C GLU A 299 22.71 2.49 -8.52
N ALA A 300 23.16 1.24 -8.48
CA ALA A 300 22.32 0.09 -8.80
C ALA A 300 21.09 0.00 -7.88
N MET A 301 21.22 0.33 -6.59
CA MET A 301 20.09 0.36 -5.67
C MET A 301 19.07 1.46 -5.98
N ARG A 302 19.50 2.58 -6.58
CA ARG A 302 18.64 3.71 -6.98
C ARG A 302 18.03 3.50 -8.37
N THR A 303 18.64 2.69 -9.22
CA THR A 303 18.12 2.41 -10.56
C THR A 303 16.72 1.83 -10.45
N GLU A 304 15.75 2.53 -11.02
CA GLU A 304 14.39 2.05 -11.19
C GLU A 304 14.33 1.06 -12.36
N VAL A 305 13.67 -0.07 -12.13
CA VAL A 305 13.40 -1.06 -13.17
C VAL A 305 11.93 -1.46 -13.11
N GLU A 306 11.41 -1.94 -14.23
CA GLU A 306 10.12 -2.64 -14.27
C GLU A 306 10.38 -4.11 -13.93
N PHE A 307 9.86 -4.56 -12.80
CA PHE A 307 10.11 -5.93 -12.29
C PHE A 307 8.84 -6.80 -12.29
N ASP A 308 7.68 -6.20 -12.51
CA ASP A 308 6.41 -6.86 -12.80
C ASP A 308 5.57 -5.99 -13.74
N VAL A 309 4.48 -6.53 -14.30
CA VAL A 309 3.62 -5.88 -15.29
C VAL A 309 3.02 -4.59 -14.71
N GLY A 310 3.56 -3.44 -15.15
CA GLY A 310 3.15 -2.13 -14.64
C GLY A 310 3.71 -1.77 -13.26
N GLU A 311 4.53 -2.63 -12.65
CA GLU A 311 5.22 -2.34 -11.40
C GLU A 311 6.66 -1.88 -11.66
N LYS A 312 6.94 -0.64 -11.26
CA LYS A 312 8.26 -0.01 -11.35
C LYS A 312 8.73 0.38 -9.96
N GLY A 313 10.01 0.19 -9.71
CA GLY A 313 10.62 0.64 -8.48
C GLY A 313 12.10 0.33 -8.44
N ASN A 314 12.73 0.69 -7.33
CA ASN A 314 14.13 0.42 -7.07
C ASN A 314 14.31 -0.63 -5.95
N VAL A 315 15.55 -0.97 -5.59
CA VAL A 315 15.81 -1.97 -4.54
C VAL A 315 15.30 -1.51 -3.16
N VAL A 316 15.24 -0.21 -2.89
CA VAL A 316 14.66 0.34 -1.66
C VAL A 316 13.16 0.09 -1.63
N ASN A 317 12.45 0.36 -2.75
CA ASN A 317 11.03 0.02 -2.87
C ASN A 317 10.80 -1.46 -2.56
N LEU A 318 11.57 -2.34 -3.22
CA LEU A 318 11.43 -3.78 -3.03
C LEU A 318 11.63 -4.20 -1.58
N LEU A 319 12.73 -3.78 -0.92
CA LEU A 319 13.00 -4.16 0.46
C LEU A 319 11.99 -3.60 1.46
N VAL A 320 11.53 -2.36 1.28
CA VAL A 320 10.52 -1.76 2.17
C VAL A 320 9.18 -2.47 2.00
N SER A 321 8.75 -2.73 0.76
CA SER A 321 7.50 -3.46 0.48
C SER A 321 7.53 -4.89 1.02
N THR A 322 8.62 -5.64 0.79
CA THR A 322 8.80 -6.98 1.36
C THR A 322 8.80 -6.97 2.88
N SER A 323 9.42 -5.95 3.51
CA SER A 323 9.42 -5.80 4.96
C SER A 323 8.01 -5.54 5.51
N ALA A 324 7.22 -4.72 4.83
CA ALA A 324 5.84 -4.43 5.22
C ALA A 324 4.95 -5.66 5.07
N HIS A 325 5.06 -6.37 3.94
CA HIS A 325 4.36 -7.64 3.72
C HIS A 325 4.67 -8.68 4.82
N THR A 326 5.94 -8.79 5.21
CA THR A 326 6.37 -9.62 6.34
C THR A 326 5.76 -9.15 7.67
N ALA A 327 5.70 -7.84 7.89
CA ALA A 327 5.15 -7.25 9.11
C ALA A 327 3.64 -7.48 9.23
N ASP A 328 2.90 -7.37 8.13
CA ASP A 328 1.45 -7.60 8.09
C ASP A 328 1.12 -9.02 8.54
N HIS A 329 1.81 -10.03 8.00
CA HIS A 329 1.61 -11.42 8.42
C HIS A 329 2.09 -11.69 9.86
N ALA A 330 3.16 -11.02 10.31
CA ALA A 330 3.54 -11.09 11.72
C ALA A 330 2.42 -10.53 12.63
N ALA A 331 1.78 -9.43 12.23
CA ALA A 331 0.66 -8.83 12.95
C ALA A 331 -0.57 -9.74 12.98
N GLU A 332 -0.90 -10.43 11.88
CA GLU A 332 -1.98 -11.44 11.85
C GLU A 332 -1.71 -12.56 12.86
N ILE A 333 -0.47 -13.08 12.91
CA ILE A 333 -0.07 -14.11 13.88
C ILE A 333 -0.19 -13.57 15.31
N TYR A 334 0.27 -12.35 15.59
CA TYR A 334 0.11 -11.73 16.90
C TYR A 334 -1.36 -11.54 17.28
N ALA A 335 -2.21 -11.11 16.36
CA ALA A 335 -3.65 -10.90 16.59
C ALA A 335 -4.37 -12.22 16.91
N ALA A 336 -3.93 -13.34 16.33
CA ALA A 336 -4.45 -14.66 16.65
C ALA A 336 -3.98 -15.22 18.00
N ARG A 337 -3.09 -14.52 18.74
CA ARG A 337 -2.56 -15.02 20.03
C ARG A 337 -3.40 -14.57 21.23
N VAL A 338 -3.72 -15.51 22.09
CA VAL A 338 -4.29 -15.28 23.43
C VAL A 338 -3.51 -16.12 24.45
N ASP A 339 -3.00 -15.49 25.50
CA ASP A 339 -2.21 -16.13 26.56
C ASP A 339 -1.06 -17.02 26.03
N GLY A 340 -0.41 -16.57 24.95
CA GLY A 340 0.71 -17.27 24.32
C GLY A 340 0.32 -18.44 23.40
N ARG A 341 -0.96 -18.65 23.10
CA ARG A 341 -1.47 -19.71 22.21
C ARG A 341 -2.24 -19.13 21.04
N LEU A 342 -2.27 -19.85 19.91
CA LEU A 342 -3.12 -19.49 18.78
C LEU A 342 -4.58 -19.80 19.09
N VAL A 343 -5.46 -18.87 18.73
CA VAL A 343 -6.91 -19.00 18.77
C VAL A 343 -7.42 -18.63 17.38
N PRO A 344 -8.31 -19.44 16.77
CA PRO A 344 -8.88 -19.12 15.46
C PRO A 344 -9.51 -17.72 15.46
N ILE A 345 -9.12 -16.88 14.50
CA ILE A 345 -9.78 -15.58 14.30
C ILE A 345 -11.17 -15.86 13.74
N ARG A 346 -12.21 -15.65 14.56
CA ARG A 346 -13.59 -15.66 14.07
C ARG A 346 -13.83 -14.33 13.37
N LEU A 347 -13.91 -14.35 12.04
CA LEU A 347 -14.50 -13.23 11.32
C LEU A 347 -15.99 -13.15 11.71
N PRO A 348 -16.55 -11.95 11.98
CA PRO A 348 -17.99 -11.81 12.18
C PRO A 348 -18.72 -12.21 10.90
N ASP A 349 -19.75 -13.05 11.05
CA ASP A 349 -20.64 -13.53 9.97
C ASP A 349 -21.33 -12.40 9.19
#